data_AF-A0A3B0T1Q0-F1
#
_entry.id   AF-A0A3B0T1Q0-F1
#
_cell.length_a   1.000
_cell.length_b   1.000
_cell.length_c   1.000
_cell.angle_alpha   90.00
_cell.angle_beta   90.00
_cell.angle_gamma   90.00
#
_symmetry.space_group_name_H-M   'P 1'
#
loop_
_entity.id
_entity.type
_entity.pdbx_description
1 polymer ?
#
loop_
_entity_poly.entity_id
_entity_poly.type
_entity_poly.pdbx_seq_one_letter_code
_entity_poly.pdbx_strand_id
1 'polypeptide(L)'
;MGKTFIVGVVLLLFFSCKGDRAKDVAQDTSAFDISTEKWPKKSKVNPKASVVLKNWPEFNAIETSFDALYTVAYTEDLSLILDDLIEKQKLLADSEYPEEFDKPQIRSRQKVFQTFILKTKNDLEYRIDVQQSVLEMINAHNALLNQFNVIVNNTLDIKTLLDED
;
A
#
# COMPACT_ATOMS: atom_id res chain seq x y z
N MET A 1 5.73 -21.83 -54.28
CA MET A 1 5.25 -22.12 -52.92
C MET A 1 5.33 -20.94 -51.93
N GLY A 2 5.89 -19.78 -52.29
CA GLY A 2 6.00 -18.64 -51.36
C GLY A 2 4.88 -17.59 -51.41
N LYS A 3 4.08 -17.52 -52.49
CA LYS A 3 3.03 -16.50 -52.64
C LYS A 3 1.70 -16.87 -51.98
N THR A 4 1.38 -18.16 -51.88
CA THR A 4 0.16 -18.65 -51.21
C THR A 4 0.29 -18.68 -49.68
N PHE A 5 1.52 -18.72 -49.16
CA PHE A 5 1.78 -18.69 -47.72
C PHE A 5 1.56 -17.29 -47.13
N ILE A 6 1.92 -16.24 -47.87
CA ILE A 6 1.78 -14.84 -47.42
C ILE A 6 0.30 -14.42 -47.32
N VAL A 7 -0.56 -14.92 -48.20
CA VAL A 7 -2.01 -14.63 -48.16
C VAL A 7 -2.68 -15.27 -46.93
N GLY A 8 -2.20 -16.43 -46.48
CA GLY A 8 -2.72 -17.10 -45.28
C GLY A 8 -2.39 -16.38 -43.97
N VAL A 9 -1.23 -15.73 -43.88
CA VAL A 9 -0.80 -14.99 -42.68
C VAL A 9 -1.55 -13.66 -42.53
N VAL A 10 -1.91 -13.00 -43.64
CA VAL A 10 -2.66 -11.73 -43.61
C VAL A 10 -4.14 -11.94 -43.19
N LEU A 11 -4.72 -13.10 -43.52
CA LEU A 11 -6.11 -13.44 -43.14
C LEU A 11 -6.28 -13.71 -41.63
N LEU A 12 -5.22 -14.10 -40.92
CA LEU A 12 -5.26 -14.32 -39.47
C LEU A 12 -5.29 -13.02 -38.65
N LEU A 13 -4.94 -11.88 -39.25
CA LEU A 13 -4.98 -10.57 -38.57
C LEU A 13 -6.41 -9.99 -38.48
N PHE A 14 -7.38 -10.52 -39.22
CA PHE A 14 -8.77 -10.04 -39.19
C PHE A 14 -9.70 -10.81 -38.23
N PHE A 15 -9.22 -11.89 -37.59
CA PHE A 15 -10.01 -12.64 -36.59
C PHE A 15 -9.77 -12.22 -35.14
N SER A 16 -8.94 -11.21 -34.90
CA SER A 16 -8.78 -10.64 -33.56
C SER A 16 -9.84 -9.57 -33.30
N CYS A 17 -11.10 -9.96 -33.10
CA CYS A 17 -12.00 -9.26 -32.18
C CYS A 17 -13.29 -10.06 -31.95
N LYS A 18 -13.38 -10.73 -30.81
CA LYS A 18 -14.60 -10.87 -30.00
C LYS A 18 -14.19 -11.40 -28.62
N GLY A 19 -13.43 -10.58 -27.90
CA GLY A 19 -13.49 -10.63 -26.44
C GLY A 19 -14.88 -10.15 -26.08
N ASP A 20 -15.65 -11.02 -25.43
CA ASP A 20 -16.93 -10.68 -24.82
C ASP A 20 -16.67 -9.49 -23.90
N ARG A 21 -16.98 -8.27 -24.38
CA ARG A 21 -17.18 -7.14 -23.48
C ARG A 21 -18.54 -7.39 -22.89
N ALA A 22 -18.55 -8.21 -21.84
CA ALA A 22 -19.58 -8.15 -20.84
C ALA A 22 -19.88 -6.67 -20.61
N LYS A 23 -21.16 -6.33 -20.75
CA LYS A 23 -21.67 -5.01 -20.48
C LYS A 23 -21.46 -4.76 -18.99
N ASP A 24 -20.28 -4.26 -18.60
CA ASP A 24 -20.21 -3.42 -17.43
C ASP A 24 -20.89 -2.13 -17.83
N VAL A 25 -22.19 -2.10 -17.50
CA VAL A 25 -22.93 -0.87 -17.31
C VAL A 25 -22.05 -0.05 -16.37
N ALA A 26 -21.41 0.99 -16.92
CA ALA A 26 -20.91 2.09 -16.13
C ALA A 26 -22.12 2.66 -15.40
N GLN A 27 -22.38 2.12 -14.21
CA GLN A 27 -23.31 2.70 -13.29
C GLN A 27 -22.67 4.01 -12.88
N ASP A 28 -23.31 5.08 -13.32
CA ASP A 28 -23.01 6.45 -12.92
C ASP A 28 -22.97 6.46 -11.38
N THR A 29 -21.76 6.54 -10.84
CA THR A 29 -21.48 6.35 -9.42
C THR A 29 -20.78 7.59 -8.94
N SER A 30 -21.61 8.61 -8.73
CA SER A 30 -21.38 9.62 -7.71
C SER A 30 -21.34 8.93 -6.35
N ALA A 31 -20.24 9.10 -5.60
CA ALA A 31 -20.05 8.68 -4.21
C ALA A 31 -20.51 7.24 -3.87
N PHE A 32 -19.62 6.26 -3.97
CA PHE A 32 -19.88 4.99 -3.29
C PHE A 32 -19.68 5.16 -1.78
N ASP A 33 -20.61 4.65 -0.98
CA ASP A 33 -20.48 4.58 0.47
C ASP A 33 -19.36 3.61 0.86
N ILE A 34 -18.46 4.06 1.73
CA ILE A 34 -17.39 3.24 2.30
C ILE A 34 -17.77 2.82 3.71
N SER A 35 -17.91 1.51 3.94
CA SER A 35 -18.08 0.96 5.29
C SER A 35 -16.73 0.60 5.91
N THR A 36 -16.41 1.22 7.04
CA THR A 36 -15.15 0.98 7.79
C THR A 36 -15.30 -0.04 8.92
N GLU A 37 -16.52 -0.51 9.22
CA GLU A 37 -16.83 -1.32 10.40
C GLU A 37 -16.04 -2.62 10.50
N LYS A 38 -15.69 -3.21 9.35
CA LYS A 38 -14.98 -4.49 9.25
C LYS A 38 -13.47 -4.32 9.07
N TRP A 39 -12.97 -3.10 9.04
CA TRP A 39 -11.55 -2.88 8.83
C TRP A 39 -10.72 -3.34 10.03
N PRO A 40 -9.54 -3.94 9.79
CA PRO A 40 -8.61 -4.25 10.86
C PRO A 40 -8.28 -3.00 11.64
N LYS A 41 -8.16 -3.12 12.96
CA LYS A 41 -7.69 -2.00 13.79
C LYS A 41 -6.21 -1.73 13.52
N LYS A 42 -5.83 -0.46 13.64
CA LYS A 42 -4.42 -0.06 13.67
C LYS A 42 -3.67 -0.78 14.78
N SER A 43 -2.50 -1.32 14.45
CA SER A 43 -1.64 -2.06 15.37
C SER A 43 -1.06 -1.11 16.43
N LYS A 44 -0.89 -1.62 17.65
CA LYS A 44 -0.28 -0.83 18.74
C LYS A 44 1.23 -0.81 18.59
N VAL A 45 1.81 0.37 18.72
CA VAL A 45 3.26 0.55 18.80
C VAL A 45 3.73 0.30 20.23
N ASN A 46 4.81 -0.46 20.39
CA ASN A 46 5.45 -0.74 21.67
C ASN A 46 6.02 0.55 22.28
N PRO A 47 5.91 0.77 23.61
CA PRO A 47 6.41 1.99 24.24
C PRO A 47 7.87 2.33 23.91
N LYS A 48 8.75 1.34 23.77
CA LYS A 48 10.16 1.55 23.38
C LYS A 48 10.27 2.11 21.96
N ALA A 49 9.50 1.55 21.02
CA ALA A 49 9.46 2.05 19.65
C ALA A 49 8.83 3.45 19.58
N SER A 50 7.78 3.71 20.37
CA SER A 50 7.12 5.02 20.41
C SER A 50 8.06 6.15 20.82
N VAL A 51 9.04 5.89 21.70
CA VAL A 51 10.03 6.90 22.11
C VAL A 51 10.90 7.37 20.95
N VAL A 52 11.21 6.47 20.00
CA VAL A 52 11.98 6.80 18.80
C VAL A 52 11.07 7.45 17.75
N LEU A 53 9.91 6.83 17.46
CA LEU A 53 8.99 7.27 16.40
C LEU A 53 8.40 8.67 16.64
N LYS A 54 8.16 9.07 17.89
CA LYS A 54 7.64 10.42 18.20
C LYS A 54 8.57 11.55 17.74
N ASN A 55 9.86 11.27 17.56
CA ASN A 55 10.86 12.24 17.14
C ASN A 55 11.09 12.22 15.63
N TRP A 56 10.31 11.42 14.87
CA TRP A 56 10.40 11.32 13.41
C TRP A 56 9.18 11.99 12.76
N PRO A 57 9.26 13.28 12.40
CA PRO A 57 8.10 14.07 12.00
C PRO A 57 7.37 13.52 10.77
N GLU A 58 8.11 13.03 9.77
CA GLU A 58 7.56 12.51 8.52
C GLU A 58 6.76 11.25 8.76
N PHE A 59 7.21 10.39 9.68
CA PHE A 59 6.45 9.21 10.08
C PHE A 59 5.15 9.62 10.79
N ASN A 60 5.22 10.56 11.75
CA ASN A 60 4.03 11.03 12.47
C ASN A 60 3.03 11.74 11.55
N ALA A 61 3.50 12.40 10.49
CA ALA A 61 2.65 12.99 9.47
C ALA A 61 1.85 11.91 8.74
N ILE A 62 2.48 10.80 8.34
CA ILE A 62 1.78 9.66 7.74
C ILE A 62 0.77 9.07 8.73
N GLU A 63 1.16 8.88 9.99
CA GLU A 63 0.26 8.31 11.00
C GLU A 63 -1.00 9.14 11.17
N THR A 64 -0.88 10.46 11.12
CA THR A 64 -2.02 11.39 11.22
C THR A 64 -2.99 11.20 10.05
N SER A 65 -2.47 11.15 8.82
CA SER A 65 -3.28 10.91 7.62
C SER A 65 -3.90 9.53 7.60
N PHE A 66 -3.14 8.53 8.05
CA PHE A 66 -3.63 7.16 8.14
C PHE A 66 -4.72 7.01 9.19
N ASP A 67 -4.67 7.75 10.30
CA ASP A 67 -5.75 7.74 11.30
C ASP A 67 -7.04 8.37 10.76
N ALA A 68 -6.94 9.40 9.91
CA ALA A 68 -8.08 9.99 9.21
C ALA A 68 -8.77 9.01 8.23
N LEU A 69 -8.07 7.96 7.77
CA LEU A 69 -8.65 6.93 6.90
C LEU A 69 -9.92 6.32 7.53
N TYR A 70 -9.94 6.12 8.84
CA TYR A 70 -11.05 5.49 9.55
C TYR A 70 -12.27 6.40 9.70
N THR A 71 -12.19 7.67 9.30
CA THR A 71 -13.31 8.62 9.33
C THR A 71 -13.94 8.85 7.95
N VAL A 72 -13.43 8.18 6.92
CA VAL A 72 -13.96 8.25 5.55
C VAL A 72 -15.37 7.69 5.49
N ALA A 73 -16.27 8.42 4.84
CA ALA A 73 -17.60 7.95 4.50
C ALA A 73 -17.77 7.76 2.98
N TYR A 74 -17.08 8.59 2.18
CA TYR A 74 -17.25 8.62 0.72
C TYR A 74 -15.93 8.44 -0.02
N THR A 75 -16.04 8.00 -1.28
CA THR A 75 -14.90 7.82 -2.21
C THR A 75 -14.05 9.07 -2.40
N GLU A 76 -14.66 10.25 -2.35
CA GLU A 76 -14.00 11.54 -2.47
C GLU A 76 -13.09 11.80 -1.27
N ASP A 77 -13.56 11.50 -0.05
CA ASP A 77 -12.75 11.60 1.18
C ASP A 77 -11.58 10.62 1.11
N LEU A 78 -11.83 9.38 0.66
CA LEU A 78 -10.78 8.39 0.46
C LEU A 78 -9.72 8.90 -0.53
N SER A 79 -10.14 9.49 -1.65
CA SER A 79 -9.20 10.04 -2.65
C SER A 79 -8.27 11.08 -2.03
N LEU A 80 -8.82 12.03 -1.26
CA LEU A 80 -8.03 13.08 -0.61
C LEU A 80 -7.01 12.51 0.37
N ILE A 81 -7.41 11.50 1.16
CA ILE A 81 -6.50 10.83 2.09
C ILE A 81 -5.40 10.07 1.36
N LEU A 82 -5.73 9.38 0.26
CA LEU A 82 -4.73 8.66 -0.53
C LEU A 82 -3.71 9.61 -1.15
N ASP A 83 -4.15 10.75 -1.70
CA ASP A 83 -3.24 11.76 -2.27
C ASP A 83 -2.28 12.31 -1.22
N ASP A 84 -2.81 12.59 -0.02
CA ASP A 84 -2.03 13.06 1.11
C ASP A 84 -1.04 11.98 1.64
N LEU A 85 -1.47 10.73 1.71
CA LEU A 85 -0.60 9.59 2.05
C LEU A 85 0.51 9.39 1.02
N ILE A 86 0.22 9.52 -0.27
CA ILE A 86 1.21 9.40 -1.35
C ILE A 86 2.29 10.46 -1.20
N GLU A 87 1.92 11.72 -0.95
CA GLU A 87 2.88 12.79 -0.80
C GLU A 87 3.74 12.60 0.46
N LYS A 88 3.11 12.28 1.58
CA LYS A 88 3.82 12.02 2.83
C LYS A 88 4.73 10.79 2.76
N GLN A 89 4.38 9.77 1.98
CA GLN A 89 5.25 8.61 1.72
C GLN A 89 6.54 8.99 1.00
N LYS A 90 6.49 9.94 0.05
CA LYS A 90 7.70 10.45 -0.60
C LYS A 90 8.60 11.15 0.42
N LEU A 91 8.00 12.03 1.23
CA LEU A 91 8.73 12.74 2.29
C LEU A 91 9.36 11.77 3.31
N LEU A 92 8.64 10.71 3.72
CA LEU A 92 9.20 9.68 4.59
C LEU A 92 10.30 8.86 3.91
N ALA A 93 10.18 8.58 2.61
CA ALA A 93 11.20 7.84 1.89
C ALA A 93 12.52 8.61 1.79
N ASP A 94 12.44 9.93 1.62
CA ASP A 94 13.56 10.84 1.46
C ASP A 94 14.13 11.37 2.79
N SER A 95 13.42 11.18 3.90
CA SER A 95 13.87 11.65 5.22
C SER A 95 15.02 10.83 5.78
N GLU A 96 15.69 11.39 6.78
CA GLU A 96 16.67 10.66 7.58
C GLU A 96 15.95 9.72 8.55
N TYR A 97 16.33 8.45 8.53
CA TYR A 97 15.72 7.42 9.36
C TYR A 97 16.40 7.44 10.72
N PRO A 98 15.66 7.31 11.83
CA PRO A 98 16.27 7.08 13.14
C PRO A 98 17.22 5.88 13.06
N GLU A 99 18.39 5.97 13.70
CA GLU A 99 19.45 4.94 13.61
C GLU A 99 18.92 3.53 13.94
N GLU A 100 18.05 3.43 14.94
CA GLU A 100 17.41 2.18 15.35
C GLU A 100 16.52 1.56 14.26
N PHE A 101 15.97 2.38 13.36
CA PHE A 101 15.03 1.98 12.32
C PHE A 101 15.55 2.14 10.89
N ASP A 102 16.77 2.65 10.71
CA ASP A 102 17.46 2.60 9.42
C ASP A 102 17.92 1.18 9.10
N LYS A 103 16.95 0.33 8.79
CA LYS A 103 17.15 -1.10 8.51
C LYS A 103 16.42 -1.47 7.21
N PRO A 104 17.00 -2.34 6.37
CA PRO A 104 16.37 -2.78 5.12
C PRO A 104 14.95 -3.34 5.30
N GLN A 105 14.68 -3.99 6.43
CA GLN A 105 13.36 -4.55 6.76
C GLN A 105 12.26 -3.50 6.99
N ILE A 106 12.62 -2.30 7.47
CA ILE A 106 11.69 -1.16 7.60
C ILE A 106 11.40 -0.59 6.22
N ARG A 107 12.46 -0.26 5.46
CA ARG A 107 12.34 0.29 4.10
C ARG A 107 11.55 -0.64 3.17
N SER A 108 11.75 -1.95 3.30
CA SER A 108 11.00 -2.96 2.55
C SER A 108 9.50 -2.91 2.86
N ARG A 109 9.11 -2.87 4.14
CA ARG A 109 7.69 -2.78 4.54
C ARG A 109 7.06 -1.45 4.17
N GLN A 110 7.81 -0.35 4.24
CA GLN A 110 7.34 0.93 3.76
C GLN A 110 7.03 0.90 2.26
N LYS A 111 7.88 0.27 1.43
CA LYS A 111 7.61 0.08 0.00
C LYS A 111 6.36 -0.77 -0.24
N VAL A 112 6.14 -1.81 0.54
CA VAL A 112 4.91 -2.62 0.46
C VAL A 112 3.68 -1.78 0.81
N PHE A 113 3.75 -0.99 1.88
CA PHE A 113 2.68 -0.06 2.25
C PHE A 113 2.40 0.97 1.14
N GLN A 114 3.45 1.61 0.61
CA GLN A 114 3.35 2.53 -0.54
C GLN A 114 2.68 1.86 -1.75
N THR A 115 3.04 0.61 -2.05
CA THR A 115 2.46 -0.15 -3.15
C THR A 115 0.94 -0.29 -3.00
N PHE A 116 0.46 -0.60 -1.80
CA PHE A 116 -0.97 -0.75 -1.56
C PHE A 116 -1.73 0.57 -1.46
N ILE A 117 -1.08 1.68 -1.05
CA ILE A 117 -1.64 3.02 -1.22
C ILE A 117 -1.91 3.29 -2.71
N LEU A 118 -0.89 3.07 -3.56
CA LEU A 118 -1.01 3.30 -5.00
C LEU A 118 -2.03 2.37 -5.66
N LYS A 119 -2.08 1.10 -5.24
CA LYS A 119 -3.11 0.15 -5.70
C LYS A 119 -4.51 0.67 -5.37
N THR A 120 -4.75 1.07 -4.12
CA THR A 120 -6.05 1.61 -3.69
C THR A 120 -6.42 2.87 -4.47
N LYS A 121 -5.48 3.76 -4.73
CA LYS A 121 -5.71 4.96 -5.56
C LYS A 121 -6.08 4.60 -6.99
N ASN A 122 -5.40 3.63 -7.59
CA ASN A 122 -5.72 3.16 -8.93
C ASN A 122 -7.11 2.51 -8.98
N ASP A 123 -7.43 1.62 -8.03
CA ASP A 123 -8.74 0.99 -7.97
C ASP A 123 -9.85 2.07 -7.89
N LEU A 124 -9.64 3.10 -7.08
CA LEU A 124 -10.55 4.24 -6.97
C LEU A 124 -10.71 5.01 -8.29
N GLU A 125 -9.59 5.35 -8.95
CA GLU A 125 -9.59 6.09 -10.23
C GLU A 125 -10.29 5.31 -11.35
N TYR A 126 -10.09 3.99 -11.38
CA TYR A 126 -10.72 3.10 -12.36
C TYR A 126 -12.12 2.63 -11.95
N ARG A 127 -12.68 3.17 -10.85
CA ARG A 127 -14.02 2.80 -10.33
C ARG A 127 -14.16 1.30 -10.04
N ILE A 128 -13.07 0.67 -9.62
CA ILE A 128 -13.02 -0.71 -9.13
C ILE A 128 -13.37 -0.68 -7.63
N ASP A 129 -14.02 -1.74 -7.14
CA ASP A 129 -14.28 -1.88 -5.70
C ASP A 129 -12.97 -1.85 -4.89
N VAL A 130 -12.82 -0.81 -4.08
CA VAL A 130 -11.62 -0.52 -3.27
C VAL A 130 -11.54 -1.32 -1.97
N GLN A 131 -12.57 -2.06 -1.59
CA GLN A 131 -12.63 -2.74 -0.28
C GLN A 131 -11.40 -3.63 -0.06
N GLN A 132 -11.04 -4.45 -1.06
CA GLN A 132 -9.92 -5.36 -0.94
C GLN A 132 -8.56 -4.62 -0.87
N SER A 133 -8.35 -3.60 -1.70
CA SER A 133 -7.08 -2.86 -1.72
C SER A 133 -6.91 -2.00 -0.47
N VAL A 134 -7.98 -1.44 0.09
CA VAL A 134 -7.95 -0.78 1.41
C VAL A 134 -7.53 -1.76 2.50
N LEU A 135 -8.09 -2.98 2.53
CA LEU A 135 -7.70 -4.00 3.52
C LEU A 135 -6.22 -4.36 3.40
N GLU A 136 -5.70 -4.52 2.18
CA GLU A 136 -4.28 -4.79 1.94
C GLU A 136 -3.39 -3.63 2.39
N MET A 137 -3.81 -2.39 2.12
CA MET A 137 -3.12 -1.18 2.58
C MET A 137 -3.06 -1.12 4.12
N ILE A 138 -4.18 -1.38 4.80
CA ILE A 138 -4.23 -1.41 6.27
C ILE A 138 -3.34 -2.50 6.84
N ASN A 139 -3.35 -3.69 6.24
CA ASN A 139 -2.50 -4.78 6.67
C ASN A 139 -1.00 -4.49 6.46
N ALA A 140 -0.64 -3.83 5.35
CA ALA A 140 0.72 -3.42 5.09
C ALA A 140 1.22 -2.35 6.08
N HIS A 141 0.38 -1.37 6.40
CA HIS A 141 0.65 -0.38 7.45
C HIS A 141 0.86 -1.05 8.82
N ASN A 142 -0.04 -1.96 9.20
CA ASN A 142 0.06 -2.73 10.42
C ASN A 142 1.34 -3.58 10.48
N ALA A 143 1.75 -4.19 9.36
CA ALA A 143 2.98 -4.95 9.27
C ALA A 143 4.23 -4.05 9.46
N LEU A 144 4.20 -2.81 8.99
CA LEU A 144 5.23 -1.81 9.26
C LEU A 144 5.31 -1.48 10.76
N LEU A 145 4.18 -1.16 11.41
CA LEU A 145 4.16 -0.87 12.84
C LEU A 145 4.68 -2.05 13.68
N ASN A 146 4.26 -3.26 13.33
CA ASN A 146 4.72 -4.47 14.01
C ASN A 146 6.22 -4.71 13.83
N GLN A 147 6.82 -4.29 12.71
CA GLN A 147 8.25 -4.44 12.51
C GLN A 147 9.07 -3.54 13.45
N PHE A 148 8.59 -2.32 13.75
CA PHE A 148 9.22 -1.49 14.78
C PHE A 148 9.20 -2.20 16.15
N ASN A 149 8.09 -2.83 16.49
CA ASN A 149 7.95 -3.61 17.72
C ASN A 149 8.92 -4.78 17.78
N VAL A 150 9.11 -5.49 16.66
CA VAL A 150 10.08 -6.60 16.58
C VAL A 150 11.50 -6.07 16.79
N ILE A 151 11.87 -4.96 16.15
CA ILE A 151 13.23 -4.39 16.27
C ILE A 151 13.58 -4.06 17.71
N VAL A 152 12.71 -3.36 18.44
CA VAL A 152 13.00 -2.90 19.81
C VAL A 152 12.92 -4.01 20.87
N ASN A 153 12.38 -5.18 20.50
CA ASN A 153 12.26 -6.34 21.39
C ASN A 153 13.19 -7.48 21.00
N ASN A 154 13.88 -7.40 19.86
CA ASN A 154 14.84 -8.42 19.48
C ASN A 154 16.12 -8.25 20.32
N THR A 155 16.27 -9.13 21.31
CA THR A 155 17.42 -9.15 22.24
C THR A 155 18.53 -10.09 21.78
N LEU A 156 18.45 -10.66 20.58
CA LEU A 156 19.51 -11.53 20.06
C LEU A 156 20.69 -10.67 19.59
N ASP A 157 21.61 -10.42 20.52
CA ASP A 157 22.93 -9.89 20.20
C ASP A 157 23.75 -11.00 19.53
N ILE A 158 23.89 -10.94 18.22
CA ILE A 158 24.68 -11.91 17.44
C ILE A 158 26.13 -11.95 17.94
N LYS A 159 26.65 -10.90 18.59
CA LYS A 159 27.97 -10.97 19.24
C LYS A 159 28.02 -12.03 20.32
N THR A 160 26.99 -12.14 21.17
CA THR A 160 26.93 -13.21 22.18
C THR A 160 26.83 -14.62 21.60
N LEU A 161 26.41 -14.77 20.33
CA LEU A 161 26.34 -16.06 19.63
C LEU A 161 27.64 -16.42 18.88
N LEU A 162 28.53 -15.44 18.66
CA LEU A 162 29.77 -15.62 17.90
C LEU A 162 31.02 -15.60 18.79
N ASP A 163 30.88 -15.30 20.08
CA ASP A 163 31.96 -15.32 21.08
C ASP A 163 32.06 -16.67 21.83
N GLU A 164 31.31 -17.70 21.42
CA GLU A 164 31.56 -19.11 21.82
C GLU A 164 32.51 -19.76 20.81
N ASP A 165 33.82 -19.51 20.96
CA ASP A 165 34.94 -20.39 20.56
C ASP A 165 36.28 -19.89 21.14
#